data_AF-A0AAV6M9P0-F1
#
_entry.id   AF-A0AAV6M9P0-F1
#
_cell.length_a   1.000
_cell.length_b   1.000
_cell.length_c   1.000
_cell.angle_alpha   90.00
_cell.angle_beta   90.00
_cell.angle_gamma   90.00
#
_symmetry.space_group_name_H-M   'P 1'
#
loop_
_entity.id
_entity.type
_entity.pdbx_description
1 polymer ?
#
loop_
_entity_poly.entity_id
_entity_poly.type
_entity_poly.pdbx_seq_one_letter_code
_entity_poly.pdbx_strand_id
1 'polypeptide(L)'
;MDKKHEIGTPVSSSQIDLKKSFKLAVRSLLTSCSREEFRECFSRFTTAEQEYLHRLFIQVITSLHGNIEDEFESLCVETQVGLVLDNVEQLLEEQDLDPLYSKKTNIMEIANYLSMTKKNEIQHLKDMLKTAEEQNRHVQGRIDILRKGVQDASAMEDAVEKLRNRCRAYADDGVSRTTFDT
;
A
#
# COMPACT_ATOMS: atom_id res chain seq x y z
N MET A 1 27.41 24.01 -28.73
CA MET A 1 26.47 23.32 -29.63
C MET A 1 26.68 21.84 -29.43
N ASP A 2 26.04 21.30 -28.40
CA ASP A 2 26.17 19.89 -28.04
C ASP A 2 25.30 19.07 -28.98
N LYS A 3 25.96 18.32 -29.87
CA LYS A 3 25.31 17.26 -30.65
C LYS A 3 24.95 16.14 -29.68
N LYS A 4 23.69 16.07 -29.27
CA LYS A 4 23.12 14.85 -28.68
C LYS A 4 23.26 13.74 -29.72
N HIS A 5 24.06 12.74 -29.38
CA HIS A 5 24.09 11.47 -30.09
C HIS A 5 22.74 10.80 -29.80
N GLU A 6 21.81 10.85 -30.76
CA GLU A 6 20.72 9.87 -30.82
C GLU A 6 21.38 8.53 -31.11
N ILE A 7 21.71 7.81 -30.03
CA ILE A 7 21.96 6.38 -30.10
C ILE A 7 20.61 5.78 -30.48
N GLY A 8 20.48 5.39 -31.74
CA GLY A 8 19.32 4.62 -32.18
C GLY A 8 19.21 3.40 -31.27
N THR A 9 18.17 3.37 -30.46
CA THR A 9 17.86 2.24 -29.60
C THR A 9 17.80 1.00 -30.50
N PRO A 10 18.54 -0.07 -30.18
CA PRO A 10 18.43 -1.30 -30.96
C PRO A 10 16.98 -1.77 -30.92
N VAL A 11 16.43 -2.08 -32.09
CA VAL A 11 15.09 -2.66 -32.25
C VAL A 11 14.96 -3.82 -31.26
N SER A 12 13.96 -3.75 -30.37
CA SER A 12 13.75 -4.75 -29.33
C SER A 12 13.45 -6.13 -29.92
N SER A 13 13.78 -7.18 -29.16
CA SER A 13 13.49 -8.56 -29.57
C SER A 13 11.99 -8.77 -29.76
N SER A 14 11.19 -8.14 -28.89
CA SER A 14 9.73 -8.14 -28.92
C SER A 14 9.15 -7.57 -30.22
N GLN A 15 9.71 -6.46 -30.74
CA GLN A 15 9.23 -5.87 -31.99
C GLN A 15 9.53 -6.77 -33.20
N ILE A 16 10.70 -7.41 -33.22
CA ILE A 16 11.08 -8.36 -34.27
C ILE A 16 10.15 -9.56 -34.27
N ASP A 17 9.85 -10.10 -33.09
CA ASP A 17 9.01 -11.29 -32.95
C ASP A 17 7.55 -11.01 -33.30
N LEU A 18 7.04 -9.82 -32.98
CA LEU A 18 5.73 -9.37 -33.45
C LEU A 18 5.66 -9.35 -34.98
N LYS A 19 6.62 -8.70 -35.65
CA LYS A 19 6.66 -8.62 -37.12
C LYS A 19 6.81 -9.99 -37.76
N LYS A 20 7.67 -10.86 -37.23
CA LYS A 20 7.83 -12.23 -37.73
C LYS A 20 6.54 -13.04 -37.58
N SER A 21 5.92 -12.99 -36.41
CA SER A 21 4.69 -13.73 -36.11
C SER A 21 3.55 -13.30 -37.03
N PHE A 22 3.39 -11.98 -37.24
CA PHE A 22 2.40 -11.45 -38.17
C PHE A 22 2.64 -11.94 -39.60
N LYS A 23 3.87 -11.84 -40.12
CA LYS A 23 4.21 -12.32 -41.47
C LYS A 23 3.98 -13.82 -41.64
N LEU A 24 4.27 -14.62 -40.62
CA LEU A 24 3.98 -16.06 -40.63
C LEU A 24 2.49 -16.35 -40.66
N ALA A 25 1.69 -15.65 -39.86
CA ALA A 25 0.24 -15.81 -39.83
C ALA A 25 -0.40 -15.43 -41.16
N VAL A 26 -0.05 -14.26 -41.70
CA VAL A 26 -0.56 -13.74 -42.97
C VAL A 26 -0.14 -14.63 -44.15
N ARG A 27 1.09 -15.15 -44.15
CA ARG A 27 1.52 -16.14 -45.14
C ARG A 27 0.65 -17.39 -45.07
N SER A 28 0.51 -17.96 -43.87
CA SER A 28 -0.26 -19.19 -43.67
C SER A 28 -1.73 -19.04 -44.09
N LEU A 29 -2.35 -17.89 -43.82
CA LEU A 29 -3.73 -17.60 -44.24
C LEU A 29 -3.87 -17.56 -45.75
N LEU A 30 -2.99 -16.80 -46.44
CA LEU A 30 -3.17 -16.50 -47.85
C LEU A 30 -2.55 -17.55 -48.80
N THR A 31 -1.68 -18.42 -48.30
CA THR A 31 -1.10 -19.53 -49.09
C THR A 31 -1.68 -20.90 -48.74
N SER A 32 -2.89 -20.94 -48.17
CA SER A 32 -3.56 -22.17 -47.73
C SER A 32 -4.17 -22.98 -48.89
N CYS A 33 -4.48 -22.33 -50.01
CA CYS A 33 -5.13 -22.96 -51.17
C CYS A 33 -4.09 -23.62 -52.10
N SER A 34 -4.18 -24.93 -52.27
CA SER A 34 -3.40 -25.67 -53.26
C SER A 34 -3.95 -25.48 -54.68
N ARG A 35 -3.12 -25.81 -55.67
CA ARG A 35 -3.52 -25.73 -57.07
C ARG A 35 -4.62 -26.74 -57.42
N GLU A 36 -4.60 -27.89 -56.76
CA GLU A 36 -5.57 -28.97 -56.91
C GLU A 36 -6.94 -28.54 -56.38
N GLU A 37 -7.00 -28.03 -55.14
CA GLU A 37 -8.24 -27.47 -54.55
C GLU A 37 -8.80 -26.34 -55.40
N PHE A 38 -7.93 -25.48 -55.95
CA PHE A 38 -8.34 -24.44 -56.88
C PHE A 38 -9.02 -25.02 -58.12
N ARG A 39 -8.42 -26.03 -58.76
CA ARG A 39 -9.00 -26.68 -59.95
C ARG A 39 -10.33 -27.36 -59.66
N GLU A 40 -10.49 -27.96 -58.48
CA GLU A 40 -11.76 -28.56 -58.05
C GLU A 40 -12.88 -27.51 -57.95
N CYS A 41 -12.58 -26.35 -57.38
CA CYS A 41 -13.51 -25.22 -57.28
C CYS A 41 -13.95 -24.70 -58.66
N PHE A 42 -13.09 -24.83 -59.67
CA PHE A 42 -13.34 -24.41 -61.05
C PHE A 42 -13.47 -25.60 -62.03
N SER A 43 -13.97 -26.74 -61.57
CA SER A 43 -14.11 -27.98 -62.36
C SER A 43 -14.98 -27.87 -63.61
N ARG A 44 -15.85 -26.85 -63.68
CA ARG A 44 -16.70 -26.57 -64.86
C ARG A 44 -15.97 -25.86 -66.00
N PHE A 45 -14.79 -25.31 -65.73
CA PHE A 45 -13.96 -24.61 -66.71
C PHE A 45 -13.02 -25.58 -67.41
N THR A 46 -12.59 -25.22 -68.62
CA THR A 46 -11.53 -25.94 -69.32
C THR A 46 -10.19 -25.78 -68.59
N THR A 47 -9.24 -26.68 -68.85
CA THR A 47 -7.90 -26.58 -68.26
C THR A 47 -7.22 -25.24 -68.58
N ALA A 48 -7.39 -24.70 -69.78
CA ALA A 48 -6.81 -23.41 -70.15
C ALA A 48 -7.37 -22.24 -69.34
N GLU A 49 -8.69 -22.24 -69.10
CA GLU A 49 -9.36 -21.23 -68.26
C GLU A 49 -8.95 -21.37 -66.79
N GLN A 50 -8.84 -22.60 -66.27
CA GLN A 50 -8.37 -22.87 -64.92
C GLN A 50 -6.94 -22.34 -64.70
N GLU A 51 -6.05 -22.54 -65.66
CA GLU A 51 -4.67 -22.01 -65.60
C GLU A 51 -4.64 -20.48 -65.60
N TYR A 52 -5.47 -19.84 -66.43
CA TYR A 52 -5.60 -18.39 -66.45
C TYR A 52 -6.13 -17.84 -65.13
N LEU A 53 -7.20 -18.45 -64.59
CA LEU A 53 -7.79 -18.09 -63.31
C LEU A 53 -6.82 -18.30 -62.15
N HIS A 54 -6.05 -19.39 -62.15
CA HIS A 54 -5.03 -19.64 -61.13
C HIS A 54 -3.94 -18.57 -61.17
N ARG A 55 -3.50 -18.14 -62.36
CA ARG A 55 -2.53 -17.04 -62.50
C ARG A 55 -3.07 -15.73 -61.94
N LEU A 56 -4.35 -15.40 -62.20
CA LEU A 56 -5.00 -14.23 -61.62
C LEU A 56 -5.11 -14.35 -60.10
N PHE A 57 -5.48 -15.52 -59.58
CA PHE A 57 -5.54 -15.79 -58.15
C PHE A 57 -4.19 -15.51 -57.47
N ILE A 58 -3.09 -16.05 -58.01
CA ILE A 58 -1.74 -15.79 -57.47
C ILE A 58 -1.39 -14.30 -57.49
N GLN A 59 -1.76 -13.58 -58.55
CA GLN A 59 -1.56 -12.13 -58.62
C GLN A 59 -2.34 -11.39 -57.52
N VAL A 60 -3.60 -11.74 -57.32
CA VAL A 60 -4.46 -11.15 -56.28
C VAL A 60 -3.88 -11.44 -54.89
N ILE A 61 -3.53 -12.69 -54.61
CA ILE A 61 -2.94 -13.09 -53.32
C ILE A 61 -1.62 -12.36 -53.06
N THR A 62 -0.75 -12.25 -54.07
CA THR A 62 0.53 -11.56 -53.93
C THR A 62 0.34 -10.06 -53.65
N SER A 63 -0.57 -9.41 -54.37
CA SER A 63 -0.90 -8.00 -54.13
C SER A 63 -1.53 -7.77 -52.77
N LEU A 64 -2.43 -8.67 -52.35
CA LEU A 64 -3.07 -8.61 -51.04
C LEU A 64 -2.05 -8.81 -49.92
N HIS A 65 -1.07 -9.71 -50.10
CA HIS A 65 0.03 -9.90 -49.16
C HIS A 65 0.81 -8.60 -48.91
N GLY A 66 1.24 -7.95 -49.98
CA GLY A 66 1.97 -6.67 -49.87
C GLY A 66 1.14 -5.61 -49.15
N ASN A 67 -0.11 -5.41 -49.59
CA ASN A 67 -1.00 -4.40 -49.01
C ASN A 67 -1.24 -4.62 -47.50
N ILE A 68 -1.43 -5.87 -47.07
CA ILE A 68 -1.63 -6.19 -45.65
C ILE A 68 -0.35 -5.94 -44.83
N GLU A 69 0.82 -6.32 -45.36
CA GLU A 69 2.10 -6.05 -44.67
C GLU A 69 2.37 -4.55 -44.54
N ASP A 70 2.09 -3.77 -45.59
CA ASP A 70 2.29 -2.31 -45.60
C ASP A 70 1.32 -1.61 -44.62
N GLU A 71 0.03 -1.99 -44.64
CA GLU A 71 -0.96 -1.44 -43.71
C GLU A 71 -0.62 -1.78 -42.25
N PHE A 72 -0.17 -3.01 -41.98
CA PHE A 72 0.28 -3.41 -40.66
C PHE A 72 1.48 -2.60 -40.17
N GLU A 73 2.47 -2.35 -41.04
CA GLU A 73 3.61 -1.51 -40.69
C GLU A 73 3.16 -0.06 -40.40
N SER A 74 2.26 0.49 -41.23
CA SER A 74 1.67 1.81 -41.00
C SER A 74 0.96 1.91 -39.65
N LEU A 75 0.13 0.91 -39.31
CA LEU A 75 -0.55 0.82 -38.02
C LEU A 75 0.44 0.70 -36.86
N CYS A 76 1.53 -0.07 -37.01
CA CYS A 76 2.56 -0.18 -35.98
C CYS A 76 3.24 1.16 -35.68
N VAL A 77 3.49 1.96 -36.73
CA VAL A 77 4.07 3.30 -36.60
C VAL A 77 3.06 4.26 -35.96
N GLU A 78 1.82 4.28 -36.46
CA GLU A 78 0.75 5.15 -35.97
C GLU A 78 0.46 4.92 -34.49
N THR A 79 0.33 3.65 -34.09
CA THR A 79 0.02 3.26 -32.72
C THR A 79 1.24 3.30 -31.79
N GLN A 80 2.44 3.53 -32.35
CA GLN A 80 3.70 3.52 -31.62
C GLN A 80 3.94 2.20 -30.86
N VAL A 81 3.41 1.08 -31.35
CA VAL A 81 3.53 -0.23 -30.69
C VAL A 81 4.98 -0.63 -30.48
N GLY A 82 5.87 -0.26 -31.42
CA GLY A 82 7.31 -0.46 -31.29
C GLY A 82 7.88 0.19 -30.03
N LEU A 83 7.61 1.48 -29.83
CA LEU A 83 8.07 2.22 -28.65
C LEU A 83 7.49 1.65 -27.36
N VAL A 84 6.22 1.21 -27.38
CA VAL A 84 5.62 0.57 -26.20
C VAL A 84 6.32 -0.74 -25.86
N LEU A 85 6.59 -1.59 -26.87
CA LEU A 85 7.31 -2.85 -26.67
C LEU A 85 8.75 -2.62 -26.18
N ASP A 86 9.46 -1.64 -26.76
CA ASP A 86 10.80 -1.26 -26.33
C ASP A 86 10.81 -0.81 -24.86
N ASN A 87 9.85 0.01 -24.45
CA ASN A 87 9.71 0.46 -23.06
C ASN A 87 9.38 -0.69 -22.12
N VAL A 88 8.52 -1.63 -22.53
CA VAL A 88 8.18 -2.81 -21.71
C VAL A 88 9.40 -3.71 -21.53
N GLU A 89 10.16 -3.97 -22.60
CA GLU A 89 11.39 -4.77 -22.54
C GLU A 89 12.42 -4.10 -21.64
N GLN A 90 12.62 -2.78 -21.77
CA GLN A 90 13.49 -2.01 -20.87
C GLN A 90 13.04 -2.09 -19.40
N LEU A 91 11.74 -1.93 -19.12
CA LEU A 91 11.23 -2.01 -17.75
C LEU A 91 11.41 -3.40 -17.14
N LEU A 92 11.28 -4.46 -17.94
CA LEU A 92 11.53 -5.83 -17.51
C LEU A 92 13.02 -6.05 -17.22
N GLU A 93 13.92 -5.56 -18.08
CA GLU A 93 15.36 -5.60 -17.82
C GLU A 93 15.73 -4.83 -16.55
N GLU A 94 15.19 -3.62 -16.35
CA GLU A 94 15.39 -2.83 -15.13
C GLU A 94 14.86 -3.56 -13.89
N GLN A 95 13.70 -4.21 -14.00
CA GLN A 95 13.10 -5.00 -12.94
C GLN A 95 13.98 -6.21 -12.56
N ASP A 96 14.50 -6.95 -13.54
CA ASP A 96 15.36 -8.11 -13.31
C ASP A 96 16.71 -7.72 -12.70
N LEU A 97 17.20 -6.51 -13.01
CA LEU A 97 18.42 -5.96 -12.44
C LEU A 97 18.25 -5.42 -11.02
N ASP A 98 17.03 -5.15 -10.54
CA ASP A 98 16.75 -4.72 -9.17
C ASP A 98 16.57 -5.94 -8.22
N PRO A 99 17.61 -6.33 -7.44
CA PRO A 99 17.54 -7.51 -6.57
C PRO A 99 16.58 -7.32 -5.39
N LEU A 100 16.09 -6.09 -5.18
CA LEU A 100 15.14 -5.71 -4.15
C LEU A 100 13.71 -5.60 -4.69
N TYR A 101 13.47 -5.71 -6.00
CA TYR A 101 12.14 -5.54 -6.56
C TYR A 101 11.14 -6.52 -5.95
N SER A 102 11.50 -7.81 -5.89
CA SER A 102 10.69 -8.85 -5.23
C SER A 102 10.58 -8.68 -3.71
N LYS A 103 11.54 -7.96 -3.09
CA LYS A 103 11.56 -7.69 -1.64
C LYS A 103 10.83 -6.40 -1.27
N LYS A 104 10.60 -5.48 -2.21
CA LYS A 104 9.94 -4.19 -1.98
C LYS A 104 8.52 -4.37 -1.44
N THR A 105 7.77 -5.33 -1.97
CA THR A 105 6.45 -5.72 -1.47
C THR A 105 6.53 -6.24 -0.03
N ASN A 106 7.48 -7.13 0.25
CA ASN A 106 7.71 -7.66 1.60
C ASN A 106 8.08 -6.57 2.62
N ILE A 107 8.95 -5.63 2.25
CA ILE A 107 9.38 -4.55 3.14
C ILE A 107 8.22 -3.62 3.49
N MET A 108 7.38 -3.28 2.51
CA MET A 108 6.20 -2.43 2.73
C MET A 108 5.17 -3.12 3.64
N GLU A 109 4.91 -4.40 3.43
CA GLU A 109 4.01 -5.18 4.28
C GLU A 109 4.53 -5.29 5.72
N ILE A 110 5.82 -5.57 5.90
CA ILE A 110 6.46 -5.60 7.23
C ILE A 110 6.36 -4.24 7.91
N ALA A 111 6.60 -3.14 7.18
CA ALA A 111 6.51 -1.79 7.71
C ALA A 111 5.09 -1.45 8.18
N ASN A 112 4.07 -1.82 7.39
CA ASN A 112 2.67 -1.63 7.75
C ASN A 112 2.26 -2.45 8.97
N TYR A 113 2.66 -3.72 9.02
CA TYR A 113 2.41 -4.59 10.17
C TYR A 113 3.06 -4.04 11.45
N LEU A 114 4.33 -3.63 11.37
CA LEU A 114 5.06 -3.06 12.49
C LEU A 114 4.41 -1.76 12.98
N SER A 115 4.00 -0.89 12.05
CA SER A 115 3.29 0.35 12.34
C SER A 115 1.97 0.12 13.07
N MET A 116 1.15 -0.82 12.57
CA MET A 116 -0.12 -1.19 13.19
C MET A 116 0.09 -1.76 14.59
N THR A 117 1.07 -2.66 14.76
CA THR A 117 1.42 -3.25 16.05
C THR A 117 1.87 -2.19 17.05
N LYS A 118 2.78 -1.28 16.65
CA LYS A 118 3.26 -0.18 17.49
C LYS A 118 2.13 0.77 17.89
N LYS A 119 1.20 1.07 16.98
CA LYS A 119 0.04 1.93 17.27
C LYS A 119 -0.89 1.31 18.31
N ASN A 120 -1.15 0.01 18.19
CA ASN A 120 -1.96 -0.74 19.16
C ASN A 120 -1.30 -0.76 20.54
N GLU A 121 0.02 -1.00 20.58
CA GLU A 121 0.80 -0.99 21.84
C GLU A 121 0.76 0.40 22.52
N ILE A 122 0.97 1.48 21.75
CA ILE A 122 0.87 2.85 22.26
C ILE A 122 -0.51 3.12 22.84
N GLN A 123 -1.58 2.64 22.18
CA GLN A 123 -2.94 2.82 22.67
C GLN A 123 -3.15 2.06 23.98
N HIS A 124 -2.70 0.80 24.06
CA HIS A 124 -2.78 0.00 25.26
C HIS A 124 -2.07 0.65 26.45
N LEU A 125 -0.83 1.13 26.25
CA LEU A 125 -0.06 1.82 27.28
C LEU A 125 -0.72 3.14 27.72
N LYS A 126 -1.33 3.90 26.79
CA LYS A 126 -2.09 5.10 27.14
C LYS A 126 -3.29 4.78 28.04
N ASP A 127 -4.02 3.70 27.75
CA ASP A 127 -5.18 3.31 28.54
C ASP A 127 -4.78 2.82 29.94
N MET A 128 -3.67 2.09 30.04
CA MET A 128 -3.07 1.70 31.32
C MET A 128 -2.64 2.92 32.13
N LEU A 129 -1.95 3.88 31.49
CA LEU A 129 -1.49 5.10 32.15
C LEU A 129 -2.67 5.90 32.72
N LYS A 130 -3.73 6.10 31.92
CA LYS A 130 -4.95 6.78 32.34
C LYS A 130 -5.58 6.12 33.57
N THR A 131 -5.60 4.78 33.59
CA THR A 131 -6.14 4.00 34.72
C THR A 131 -5.30 4.20 35.97
N ALA A 132 -3.97 4.15 35.84
CA ALA A 132 -3.05 4.37 36.95
C ALA A 132 -3.16 5.80 37.50
N GLU A 133 -3.27 6.81 36.64
CA GLU A 133 -3.48 8.20 37.04
C GLU A 133 -4.78 8.41 37.83
N GLU A 134 -5.88 7.75 37.41
CA GLU A 134 -7.15 7.80 38.13
C GLU A 134 -7.04 7.17 39.53
N GLN A 135 -6.40 6.01 39.63
CA GLN A 135 -6.13 5.38 40.93
C GLN A 135 -5.27 6.27 41.82
N ASN A 136 -4.26 6.93 41.25
CA ASN A 136 -3.38 7.83 42.00
C ASN A 136 -4.15 9.06 42.52
N ARG A 137 -5.03 9.66 41.69
CA ARG A 137 -5.93 10.74 42.13
C ARG A 137 -6.82 10.30 43.29
N HIS A 138 -7.40 9.10 43.19
CA HIS A 138 -8.25 8.56 44.25
C HIS A 138 -7.48 8.34 45.56
N VAL A 139 -6.28 7.76 45.51
CA VAL A 139 -5.42 7.57 46.69
C VAL A 139 -5.02 8.91 47.30
N GLN A 140 -4.63 9.89 46.47
CA GLN A 140 -4.29 11.23 46.94
C GLN A 140 -5.47 11.88 47.67
N GLY A 141 -6.68 11.78 47.13
CA GLY A 141 -7.89 12.27 47.79
C GLY A 141 -8.13 11.64 49.17
N ARG A 142 -7.89 10.33 49.31
CA ARG A 142 -7.98 9.64 50.62
C ARG A 142 -6.91 10.13 51.60
N ILE A 143 -5.68 10.35 51.14
CA ILE A 143 -4.60 10.88 51.96
C ILE A 143 -4.95 12.27 52.49
N ASP A 144 -5.51 13.14 51.66
CA ASP A 144 -5.84 14.50 52.06
C ASP A 144 -7.00 14.55 53.08
N ILE A 145 -8.01 13.67 52.94
CA ILE A 145 -9.07 13.50 53.95
C ILE A 145 -8.48 13.05 55.29
N LEU A 146 -7.62 12.03 55.29
CA LEU A 146 -6.98 11.53 56.51
C LEU A 146 -6.12 12.61 57.18
N ARG A 147 -5.35 13.37 56.38
CA ARG A 147 -4.52 14.48 56.88
C ARG A 147 -5.37 15.55 57.59
N LYS A 148 -6.53 15.90 57.03
CA LYS A 148 -7.46 16.86 57.65
C LYS A 148 -8.03 16.32 58.98
N GLY A 149 -8.46 15.06 59.01
CA GLY A 149 -8.96 14.43 60.23
C GLY A 149 -7.95 14.42 61.38
N VAL A 150 -6.66 14.21 61.08
CA VAL A 150 -5.58 14.29 62.08
C VAL A 150 -5.41 15.72 62.62
N GLN A 151 -5.49 16.74 61.76
CA GLN A 151 -5.41 18.14 62.19
C GLN A 151 -6.61 18.53 63.06
N ASP A 152 -7.82 18.13 62.68
CA ASP A 152 -9.06 18.41 63.42
C ASP A 152 -9.04 17.75 64.81
N ALA A 153 -8.57 16.50 64.91
CA ALA A 153 -8.42 15.78 66.18
C ALA A 153 -7.40 16.45 67.12
N SER A 154 -6.26 16.90 66.59
CA SER A 154 -5.24 17.63 67.35
C SER A 154 -5.75 18.98 67.87
N ALA A 155 -6.54 19.70 67.07
CA ALA A 155 -7.19 20.94 67.50
C ALA A 155 -8.22 20.70 68.62
N MET A 156 -8.94 19.57 68.55
CA MET A 156 -9.89 19.17 69.59
C MET A 156 -9.17 18.78 70.90
N GLU A 157 -8.04 18.09 70.81
CA GLU A 157 -7.19 17.74 71.95
C GLU A 157 -6.68 18.99 72.69
N ASP A 158 -6.20 20.01 71.96
CA ASP A 158 -5.80 21.30 72.54
C ASP A 158 -6.97 22.02 73.26
N ALA A 159 -8.17 21.99 72.66
CA ALA A 159 -9.36 22.57 73.28
C ALA A 159 -9.78 21.84 74.57
N VAL A 160 -9.72 20.50 74.58
CA VAL A 160 -10.01 19.68 75.76
C VAL A 160 -8.99 19.95 76.87
N GLU A 161 -7.70 20.05 76.53
CA GLU A 161 -6.65 20.31 77.52
C GLU A 161 -6.82 21.73 78.13
N LYS A 162 -7.15 22.73 77.32
CA LYS A 162 -7.51 24.08 77.82
C LYS A 162 -8.71 24.04 78.77
N LEU A 163 -9.75 23.29 78.44
CA LEU A 163 -10.95 23.18 79.27
C LEU A 163 -10.66 22.47 80.59
N ARG A 164 -9.87 21.38 80.55
CA ARG A 164 -9.39 20.65 81.72
C ARG A 164 -8.59 21.57 82.66
N ASN A 165 -7.73 22.41 82.11
CA ASN A 165 -6.94 23.36 82.89
C ASN A 165 -7.80 24.46 83.51
N ARG A 166 -8.84 24.95 82.82
CA ARG A 166 -9.83 25.88 83.41
C ARG A 166 -10.65 25.24 84.53
N CYS A 167 -11.12 24.00 84.37
CA CYS A 167 -11.85 23.29 85.42
C CYS A 167 -10.99 23.07 86.68
N ARG A 168 -9.69 22.79 86.53
CA ARG A 168 -8.75 22.73 87.66
C ARG A 168 -8.61 24.06 88.39
N ALA A 169 -8.54 25.18 87.67
CA ALA A 169 -8.48 26.52 88.27
C ALA A 169 -9.73 26.88 89.09
N TYR A 170 -10.93 26.46 88.66
CA TYR A 170 -12.17 26.68 89.43
C TYR A 170 -12.30 25.79 90.67
N ALA A 171 -11.65 24.61 90.68
CA ALA A 171 -11.67 23.73 91.85
C ALA A 171 -10.77 24.25 92.99
N ASP A 172 -9.65 24.91 92.68
CA ASP A 172 -8.79 25.56 93.67
C ASP A 172 -9.44 26.82 94.29
N ASP A 173 -10.25 27.56 93.53
CA ASP A 173 -11.00 28.72 94.04
C ASP A 173 -12.18 28.32 94.97
N GLY A 174 -12.68 27.08 94.87
CA GLY A 174 -13.75 26.55 95.72
C GLY A 174 -13.29 26.03 97.09
N VAL A 175 -12.01 25.67 97.24
CA VAL A 175 -11.46 25.11 98.49
C VAL A 175 -11.10 26.21 99.51
N SER A 176 -10.98 27.47 99.10
CA SER A 176 -10.62 28.57 100.01
C SER A 176 -11.79 29.16 100.82
N ARG A 177 -12.98 28.54 100.81
CA ARG A 177 -14.19 29.11 101.44
C ARG A 177 -15.04 28.15 102.24
N THR A 178 -14.46 27.19 102.98
CA THR A 178 -15.16 26.52 104.09
C THR A 178 -14.19 26.05 105.18
N THR A 179 -13.80 26.95 106.09
CA THR A 179 -13.60 26.68 107.53
C THR A 179 -13.47 28.01 108.27
N PHE A 180 -14.59 28.51 108.81
CA PHE A 180 -14.65 29.49 109.89
C PHE A 180 -15.71 28.99 110.89
N ASP A 181 -15.39 29.08 112.18
CA ASP A 181 -16.16 28.76 113.40
C ASP A 181 -16.47 27.27 113.64
N THR A 182 -16.21 26.63 114.79
CA THR A 182 -16.00 27.07 116.19
C THR A 182 -15.06 26.10 116.91
#